data_AF-A0A7J0GD08-F1
#
_entry.id   AF-A0A7J0GD08-F1
#
_cell.length_a   1.000
_cell.length_b   1.000
_cell.length_c   1.000
_cell.angle_alpha   90.00
_cell.angle_beta   90.00
_cell.angle_gamma   90.00
#
_symmetry.space_group_name_H-M   'P 1'
#
loop_
_entity.id
_entity.type
_entity.pdbx_description
1 polymer ?
#
loop_
_entity_poly.entity_id
_entity_poly.type
_entity_poly.pdbx_seq_one_letter_code
_entity_poly.pdbx_strand_id
1 'polypeptide(L)'
;MGCLVSHLAAKFAFFPPSPATYTVKKSRVGGKLTAVSTALGVALGVDDSSLDVLSVETKRGNKIVAFYLRNPSARLTVLYSHGNAADLGQLYDLFVQLSANLRVNLIGYDYSGYGASTGKPSESNTYADIEAVYECLETEYGVSQEDLILYGQSVGSGPTLHLAAKLPRLRGVVLHSAILSGLRVVCHVKFSCCCDIYKNVNKIRKIKCPVLVIHVSPWMHFISNSPFVLVFC
;
A
#
# COMPACT_ATOMS: atom_id res chain seq x y z
N MET A 1 -18.74 -19.97 6.37
CA MET A 1 -17.65 -20.91 6.71
C MET A 1 -16.23 -20.46 6.29
N GLY A 2 -15.99 -19.20 5.86
CA GLY A 2 -14.68 -18.75 5.35
C GLY A 2 -13.68 -18.20 6.40
N CYS A 3 -13.94 -18.31 7.71
CA CYS A 3 -13.19 -17.57 8.73
C CYS A 3 -11.89 -18.25 9.18
N LEU A 4 -11.87 -19.58 9.33
CA LEU A 4 -10.69 -20.29 9.84
C LEU A 4 -9.56 -20.39 8.81
N VAL A 5 -9.93 -20.69 7.57
CA VAL A 5 -9.00 -20.89 6.46
C VAL A 5 -8.33 -19.58 6.04
N SER A 6 -9.08 -18.47 6.04
CA SER A 6 -8.53 -17.13 5.73
C SER A 6 -7.58 -16.63 6.81
N HIS A 7 -7.83 -16.96 8.09
CA HIS A 7 -6.95 -16.58 9.20
C HIS A 7 -5.63 -17.37 9.20
N LEU A 8 -5.66 -18.64 8.80
CA LEU A 8 -4.45 -19.44 8.60
C LEU A 8 -3.65 -18.96 7.38
N ALA A 9 -4.31 -18.70 6.25
CA ALA A 9 -3.65 -18.17 5.05
C ALA A 9 -2.95 -16.83 5.33
N ALA A 10 -3.56 -15.96 6.13
CA ALA A 10 -2.96 -14.69 6.51
C ALA A 10 -1.64 -14.87 7.28
N LYS A 11 -1.54 -15.83 8.21
CA LYS A 11 -0.30 -16.09 8.96
C LYS A 11 0.89 -16.48 8.09
N PHE A 12 0.65 -17.11 6.93
CA PHE A 12 1.70 -17.50 5.99
C PHE A 12 1.94 -16.46 4.89
N ALA A 13 1.03 -15.49 4.73
CA ALA A 13 1.10 -14.47 3.70
C ALA A 13 1.69 -13.14 4.18
N PHE A 14 1.65 -12.87 5.49
CA PHE A 14 2.05 -11.59 6.07
C PHE A 14 3.12 -11.79 7.15
N PHE A 15 4.27 -11.17 6.93
CA PHE A 15 5.43 -11.20 7.82
C PHE A 15 5.79 -9.77 8.21
N PRO A 16 5.01 -9.08 9.06
CA PRO A 16 5.38 -7.74 9.53
C PRO A 16 6.73 -7.77 10.26
N PRO A 17 7.55 -6.71 10.15
CA PRO A 17 8.78 -6.58 10.95
C PRO A 17 8.48 -6.74 12.45
N SER A 18 9.30 -7.53 13.15
CA SER A 18 9.20 -7.74 14.59
C SER A 18 10.59 -7.69 15.23
N PRO A 19 10.91 -6.65 16.02
CA PRO A 19 10.07 -5.49 16.34
C PRO A 19 9.86 -4.55 15.14
N ALA A 20 8.86 -3.67 15.23
CA ALA A 20 8.63 -2.59 14.26
C ALA A 20 9.82 -1.63 14.21
N THR A 21 10.13 -1.10 13.02
CA THR A 21 11.33 -0.27 12.82
C THR A 21 11.14 1.19 13.22
N TYR A 22 9.90 1.58 13.53
CA TYR A 22 9.57 2.89 14.08
C TYR A 22 8.45 2.80 15.12
N THR A 23 8.31 3.87 15.90
CA THR A 23 7.20 4.07 16.84
C THR A 23 6.54 5.42 16.59
N VAL A 24 5.27 5.56 16.97
CA VAL A 24 4.56 6.84 16.87
C VAL A 24 4.44 7.47 18.24
N LYS A 25 4.85 8.73 18.36
CA LYS A 25 4.69 9.56 19.55
C LYS A 25 3.77 10.74 19.25
N LYS A 26 2.85 11.01 20.16
CA LYS A 26 2.02 12.22 20.10
C LYS A 26 2.81 13.39 20.70
N SER A 27 3.01 14.45 19.93
CA SER A 27 3.61 15.67 20.44
C SER A 27 2.74 16.25 21.55
N ARG A 28 3.36 16.69 22.65
CA ARG A 28 2.69 17.38 23.75
C ARG A 28 2.15 18.75 23.34
N VAL A 29 2.68 19.32 22.26
CA VAL A 29 2.28 20.61 21.70
C VAL A 29 1.54 20.36 20.38
N GLY A 30 0.26 20.75 20.32
CA GLY A 30 -0.56 20.68 19.10
C GLY A 30 -1.12 19.30 18.73
N GLY A 31 -0.78 18.23 19.47
CA GLY A 31 -1.35 16.90 19.26
C GLY A 31 -0.94 16.19 17.96
N LYS A 32 -0.04 16.79 17.16
CA LYS A 32 0.52 16.20 15.94
C LYS A 32 1.30 14.92 16.27
N LEU A 33 1.14 13.90 15.44
CA LEU A 33 1.89 12.65 15.57
C LEU A 33 3.28 12.82 14.94
N THR A 34 4.26 12.13 15.51
CA THR A 34 5.63 12.07 15.03
C THR A 34 6.09 10.63 15.00
N ALA A 35 6.76 10.22 13.94
CA ALA A 35 7.37 8.90 13.85
C ALA A 35 8.81 8.98 14.36
N VAL A 36 9.24 7.97 15.11
CA VAL A 36 10.60 7.88 15.66
C VAL A 36 11.18 6.55 15.25
N SER A 37 12.32 6.58 14.56
CA SER A 37 13.09 5.39 14.20
C SER A 37 13.47 4.62 15.47
N THR A 38 13.15 3.33 15.52
CA THR A 38 13.53 2.46 16.64
C THR A 38 15.03 2.22 16.67
N ALA A 39 15.67 2.15 15.49
CA ALA A 39 17.11 1.88 15.37
C ALA A 39 17.97 3.07 15.82
N LEU A 40 17.57 4.29 15.44
CA LEU A 40 18.36 5.51 15.68
C LEU A 40 17.85 6.33 16.87
N GLY A 41 16.63 6.08 17.35
CA GLY A 41 16.00 6.86 18.42
C GLY A 41 15.63 8.30 18.04
N VAL A 42 15.82 8.68 16.77
CA VAL A 42 15.53 10.03 16.24
C VAL A 42 14.18 10.07 15.53
N ALA A 43 13.53 11.23 15.55
CA ALA A 43 12.31 11.43 14.79
C ALA A 43 12.59 11.35 13.28
N LEU A 44 11.67 10.75 12.52
CA LEU A 44 11.71 10.79 11.07
C LEU A 44 11.22 12.17 10.63
N GLY A 45 11.95 12.81 9.72
CA GLY A 45 11.61 14.15 9.22
C GLY A 45 11.69 15.26 10.29
N VAL A 46 12.67 15.21 11.21
CA VAL A 46 12.84 16.20 12.31
C VAL A 46 12.81 17.65 11.83
N ASP A 47 13.37 17.91 10.64
CA ASP A 47 13.42 19.23 10.00
C ASP A 47 12.53 19.32 8.76
N ASP A 48 11.74 18.28 8.49
CA ASP A 48 10.94 18.18 7.28
C ASP A 48 9.48 18.51 7.58
N SER A 49 9.11 19.78 7.35
CA SER A 49 7.72 20.25 7.46
C SER A 49 6.78 19.59 6.43
N SER A 50 7.32 18.82 5.49
CA SER A 50 6.53 18.13 4.47
C SER A 50 5.94 16.79 4.92
N LEU A 51 6.40 16.22 6.03
CA LEU A 51 5.88 14.95 6.57
C LEU A 51 4.71 15.18 7.54
N ASP A 52 3.58 14.59 7.19
CA ASP A 52 2.44 14.39 8.08
C ASP A 52 2.34 12.91 8.47
N VAL A 53 2.42 12.63 9.77
CA VAL A 53 2.16 11.29 10.32
C VAL A 53 0.72 11.23 10.79
N LEU A 54 -0.03 10.27 10.26
CA LEU A 54 -1.46 10.11 10.44
C LEU A 54 -1.79 8.82 11.18
N SER A 55 -2.88 8.84 11.94
CA SER A 55 -3.52 7.64 12.51
C SER A 55 -4.94 7.58 11.98
N VAL A 56 -5.20 6.68 11.04
CA VAL A 56 -6.47 6.55 10.35
C VAL A 56 -7.26 5.39 10.92
N GLU A 57 -8.54 5.61 11.23
CA GLU A 57 -9.44 4.55 11.68
C GLU A 57 -10.08 3.86 10.49
N THR A 58 -10.06 2.53 10.50
CA THR A 58 -10.62 1.71 9.41
C THR A 58 -12.04 1.30 9.74
N LYS A 59 -12.86 1.02 8.71
CA LYS A 59 -14.21 0.46 8.88
C LYS A 59 -14.29 -0.88 9.62
N ARG A 60 -13.14 -1.52 9.87
CA ARG A 60 -13.03 -2.77 10.64
C ARG A 60 -12.54 -2.56 12.08
N GLY A 61 -12.43 -1.31 12.53
CA GLY A 61 -12.08 -0.94 13.90
C GLY A 61 -10.57 -0.98 14.21
N ASN A 62 -9.72 -1.18 13.21
CA ASN A 62 -8.27 -1.05 13.38
C ASN A 62 -7.85 0.41 13.18
N LYS A 63 -6.76 0.81 13.85
CA LYS A 63 -6.09 2.09 13.64
C LYS A 63 -4.78 1.82 12.91
N ILE A 64 -4.65 2.40 11.72
CA ILE A 64 -3.46 2.25 10.89
C ILE A 64 -2.68 3.56 10.81
N VAL A 65 -1.38 3.45 10.67
CA VAL A 65 -0.50 4.60 10.50
C VAL A 65 -0.25 4.87 9.03
N ALA A 66 -0.25 6.15 8.64
CA ALA A 66 0.12 6.59 7.30
C ALA A 66 1.11 7.75 7.36
N PHE A 67 2.04 7.80 6.42
CA PHE A 67 2.98 8.90 6.21
C PHE A 67 2.60 9.60 4.91
N TYR A 68 2.24 10.87 5.00
CA TYR A 68 1.96 11.74 3.86
C TYR A 68 3.12 12.73 3.68
N LEU A 69 3.82 12.62 2.57
CA LEU A 69 4.89 13.52 2.15
C LEU A 69 4.36 14.51 1.12
N ARG A 70 4.42 15.80 1.45
CA ARG A 70 4.07 16.90 0.57
C ARG A 70 5.25 17.26 -0.32
N ASN A 71 5.00 17.42 -1.61
CA ASN A 71 5.95 18.08 -2.49
C ASN A 71 5.32 19.36 -3.04
N PRO A 72 5.90 20.55 -2.80
CA PRO A 72 5.33 21.82 -3.26
C PRO A 72 5.15 21.93 -4.78
N SER A 73 5.89 21.13 -5.55
CA SER A 73 5.78 21.07 -7.02
C SER A 73 4.84 19.97 -7.51
N ALA A 74 4.18 19.23 -6.60
CA ALA A 74 3.34 18.11 -6.97
C ALA A 74 2.01 18.54 -7.56
N ARG A 75 1.66 17.88 -8.67
CA ARG A 75 0.32 17.91 -9.26
C ARG A 75 -0.45 16.61 -9.06
N LEU A 76 0.27 15.54 -8.73
CA LEU A 76 -0.28 14.19 -8.57
C LEU A 76 0.10 13.66 -7.18
N THR A 77 -0.73 12.77 -6.67
CA THR A 77 -0.53 12.06 -5.42
C THR A 77 -0.40 10.57 -5.69
N VAL A 78 0.63 9.94 -5.13
CA VAL A 78 0.83 8.50 -5.16
C VAL A 78 0.36 7.88 -3.84
N LEU A 79 -0.59 6.96 -3.90
CA LEU A 79 -0.95 6.10 -2.77
C LEU A 79 -0.22 4.77 -2.89
N TYR A 80 0.71 4.53 -1.97
CA TYR A 80 1.68 3.43 -2.01
C TYR A 80 1.30 2.30 -1.04
N SER A 81 0.94 1.15 -1.60
CA SER A 81 0.76 -0.12 -0.91
C SER A 81 2.06 -0.92 -0.93
N HIS A 82 2.73 -0.98 0.22
CA HIS A 82 4.06 -1.58 0.33
C HIS A 82 4.08 -3.11 0.24
N GLY A 83 5.28 -3.65 -0.01
CA GLY A 83 5.53 -5.08 -0.04
C GLY A 83 5.44 -5.74 1.34
N ASN A 84 5.57 -7.06 1.36
CA ASN A 84 5.65 -7.81 2.61
C ASN A 84 6.97 -7.54 3.34
N ALA A 85 7.07 -7.86 4.64
CA ALA A 85 8.29 -7.70 5.44
C ALA A 85 8.92 -6.30 5.39
N ALA A 86 8.08 -5.28 5.19
CA ALA A 86 8.43 -3.88 5.24
C ALA A 86 7.43 -3.14 6.14
N ASP A 87 7.85 -2.04 6.75
CA ASP A 87 6.98 -1.05 7.37
C ASP A 87 7.38 0.38 6.92
N LEU A 88 6.58 1.38 7.29
CA LEU A 88 6.83 2.76 6.87
C LEU A 88 8.18 3.33 7.33
N GLY A 89 8.70 2.86 8.46
CA GLY A 89 10.00 3.29 8.98
C GLY A 89 11.14 2.91 8.04
N GLN A 90 11.10 1.69 7.49
CA GLN A 90 12.10 1.21 6.52
C GLN A 90 11.98 1.89 5.15
N LEU A 91 10.77 2.29 4.77
CA LEU A 91 10.47 2.85 3.46
C LEU A 91 10.56 4.38 3.40
N TYR A 92 10.79 5.03 4.53
CA TYR A 92 10.79 6.49 4.62
C TYR A 92 11.76 7.15 3.62
N ASP A 93 13.03 6.74 3.61
CA ASP A 93 14.03 7.33 2.71
C ASP A 93 13.70 7.10 1.24
N LEU A 94 13.15 5.92 0.91
CA LEU A 94 12.64 5.62 -0.43
C LEU A 94 11.51 6.57 -0.81
N PHE A 95 10.56 6.82 0.10
CA PHE A 95 9.43 7.71 -0.16
C PHE A 95 9.86 9.16 -0.36
N VAL A 96 10.82 9.65 0.42
CA VAL A 96 11.42 10.98 0.23
C VAL A 96 12.04 11.09 -1.16
N GLN A 97 12.85 10.10 -1.56
CA GLN A 97 13.49 10.09 -2.88
C GLN A 97 12.47 9.97 -4.02
N LEU A 98 11.46 9.11 -3.89
CA LEU A 98 10.40 8.97 -4.90
C LEU A 98 9.60 10.26 -5.06
N SER A 99 9.19 10.88 -3.95
CA SER A 99 8.45 12.14 -3.95
C SER A 99 9.27 13.25 -4.62
N ALA A 100 10.56 13.36 -4.29
CA ALA A 100 11.45 14.38 -4.87
C ALA A 100 11.70 14.15 -6.38
N ASN A 101 12.06 12.92 -6.77
CA ASN A 101 12.44 12.60 -8.15
C ASN A 101 11.25 12.64 -9.11
N LEU A 102 10.07 12.19 -8.66
CA LEU A 102 8.86 12.17 -9.48
C LEU A 102 8.03 13.45 -9.36
N ARG A 103 8.37 14.33 -8.40
CA ARG A 103 7.62 15.55 -8.07
C ARG A 103 6.14 15.26 -7.81
N VAL A 104 5.89 14.34 -6.88
CA VAL A 104 4.55 13.91 -6.47
C VAL A 104 4.40 14.01 -4.96
N ASN A 105 3.17 14.24 -4.50
CA ASN A 105 2.84 13.92 -3.12
C ASN A 105 2.84 12.40 -2.98
N LEU A 106 3.20 11.88 -1.82
CA LEU A 106 3.24 10.45 -1.60
C LEU A 106 2.61 10.12 -0.26
N ILE A 107 1.61 9.24 -0.26
CA ILE A 107 1.10 8.62 0.95
C ILE A 107 1.45 7.14 0.98
N GLY A 108 2.18 6.73 2.00
CA GLY A 108 2.35 5.32 2.35
C GLY A 108 1.56 5.02 3.61
N TYR A 109 1.05 3.80 3.74
CA TYR A 109 0.36 3.35 4.95
C TYR A 109 0.80 1.94 5.34
N ASP A 110 0.86 1.67 6.63
CA ASP A 110 1.05 0.31 7.13
C ASP A 110 -0.29 -0.43 7.16
N TYR A 111 -0.26 -1.70 6.80
CA TYR A 111 -1.43 -2.58 6.97
C TYR A 111 -1.77 -2.78 8.46
N SER A 112 -3.01 -3.16 8.74
CA SER A 112 -3.41 -3.63 10.07
C SER A 112 -2.43 -4.71 10.58
N GLY A 113 -1.83 -4.49 11.75
CA GLY A 113 -0.82 -5.36 12.35
C GLY A 113 0.62 -5.21 11.81
N TYR A 114 0.91 -4.19 11.00
CA TYR A 114 2.26 -3.79 10.59
C TYR A 114 2.71 -2.52 11.30
N GLY A 115 4.02 -2.36 11.46
CA GLY A 115 4.63 -1.16 12.06
C GLY A 115 3.97 -0.77 13.39
N ALA A 116 3.50 0.47 13.46
CA ALA A 116 2.79 0.99 14.63
C ALA A 116 1.24 0.85 14.55
N SER A 117 0.72 0.16 13.53
CA SER A 117 -0.70 -0.08 13.33
C SER A 117 -1.25 -1.20 14.23
N THR A 118 -2.51 -1.06 14.65
CA THR A 118 -3.19 -2.08 15.48
C THR A 118 -3.78 -3.21 14.64
N GLY A 119 -4.33 -4.23 15.31
CA GLY A 119 -5.05 -5.32 14.66
C GLY A 119 -4.13 -6.45 14.17
N LYS A 120 -4.56 -7.15 13.12
CA LYS A 120 -3.84 -8.29 12.52
C LYS A 120 -3.93 -8.21 11.00
N PRO A 121 -2.89 -8.65 10.27
CA PRO A 121 -2.95 -8.59 8.83
C PRO A 121 -3.90 -9.67 8.29
N SER A 122 -4.72 -9.29 7.33
CA SER A 122 -5.57 -10.18 6.55
C SER A 122 -5.99 -9.47 5.27
N GLU A 123 -6.33 -10.22 4.23
CA GLU A 123 -6.81 -9.64 2.96
C GLU A 123 -7.95 -8.63 3.18
N SER A 124 -8.95 -8.99 3.98
CA SER A 124 -10.09 -8.11 4.28
C SER A 124 -9.70 -6.87 5.10
N ASN A 125 -8.69 -6.96 5.97
CA ASN A 125 -8.14 -5.78 6.64
C ASN A 125 -7.40 -4.89 5.63
N THR A 126 -6.50 -5.42 4.81
CA THR A 126 -5.76 -4.59 3.83
C THR A 126 -6.68 -3.82 2.87
N TYR A 127 -7.85 -4.39 2.53
CA TYR A 127 -8.88 -3.70 1.76
C TYR A 127 -9.57 -2.59 2.54
N ALA A 128 -9.83 -2.80 3.83
CA ALA A 128 -10.36 -1.75 4.70
C ALA A 128 -9.32 -0.66 4.96
N ASP A 129 -8.05 -1.03 5.07
CA ASP A 129 -6.92 -0.13 5.31
C ASP A 129 -6.77 0.84 4.13
N ILE A 130 -6.67 0.33 2.90
CA ILE A 130 -6.50 1.18 1.71
C ILE A 130 -7.70 2.10 1.45
N GLU A 131 -8.90 1.61 1.73
CA GLU A 131 -10.13 2.41 1.57
C GLU A 131 -10.15 3.57 2.56
N ALA A 132 -9.74 3.35 3.81
CA ALA A 132 -9.68 4.40 4.82
C ALA A 132 -8.63 5.47 4.48
N VAL A 133 -7.48 5.06 3.95
CA VAL A 133 -6.43 5.99 3.50
C VAL A 133 -6.87 6.79 2.28
N TYR A 134 -7.57 6.16 1.34
CA TYR A 134 -8.18 6.88 0.20
C TYR A 134 -9.21 7.90 0.66
N GLU A 135 -10.10 7.53 1.60
CA GLU A 135 -11.09 8.44 2.17
C GLU A 135 -10.41 9.63 2.87
N CYS A 136 -9.34 9.39 3.63
CA CYS A 136 -8.53 10.44 4.24
C CYS A 136 -7.91 11.38 3.18
N LEU A 137 -7.32 10.84 2.10
CA LEU A 137 -6.82 11.66 0.99
C LEU A 137 -7.91 12.53 0.34
N GLU A 138 -9.09 11.97 0.11
CA GLU A 138 -10.20 12.66 -0.54
C GLU A 138 -10.77 13.77 0.37
N THR A 139 -10.95 13.47 1.65
CA THR A 139 -11.64 14.36 2.60
C THR A 139 -10.73 15.38 3.27
N GLU A 140 -9.53 15.00 3.71
CA GLU A 140 -8.61 15.86 4.45
C GLU A 140 -7.63 16.59 3.53
N TYR A 141 -7.24 15.96 2.41
CA TYR A 141 -6.25 16.50 1.47
C TYR A 141 -6.85 16.96 0.14
N GLY A 142 -8.15 16.73 -0.10
CA GLY A 142 -8.84 17.17 -1.32
C GLY A 142 -8.33 16.52 -2.60
N VAL A 143 -7.73 15.33 -2.51
CA VAL A 143 -7.15 14.64 -3.68
C VAL A 143 -8.27 14.02 -4.51
N SER A 144 -8.40 14.46 -5.76
CA SER A 144 -9.36 13.91 -6.71
C SER A 144 -8.86 12.57 -7.29
N GLN A 145 -9.77 11.72 -7.78
CA GLN A 145 -9.39 10.47 -8.47
C GLN A 145 -8.47 10.71 -9.67
N GLU A 146 -8.64 11.84 -10.36
CA GLU A 146 -7.92 12.19 -11.59
C GLU A 146 -6.47 12.62 -11.31
N ASP A 147 -6.16 12.97 -10.06
CA ASP A 147 -4.83 13.31 -9.58
C ASP A 147 -4.17 12.18 -8.78
N LEU A 148 -4.88 11.06 -8.60
CA LEU A 148 -4.44 9.93 -7.79
C LEU A 148 -3.87 8.79 -8.64
N ILE A 149 -2.63 8.39 -8.33
CA ILE A 149 -2.00 7.18 -8.84
C ILE A 149 -1.92 6.16 -7.71
N LEU A 150 -2.40 4.94 -7.97
CA LEU A 150 -2.24 3.84 -7.01
C LEU A 150 -0.97 3.05 -7.35
N TYR A 151 -0.11 2.83 -6.36
CA TYR A 151 1.11 2.03 -6.50
C TYR A 151 1.02 0.81 -5.59
N GLY A 152 1.23 -0.39 -6.14
CA GLY A 152 1.24 -1.63 -5.37
C GLY A 152 2.49 -2.46 -5.62
N GLN A 153 3.28 -2.71 -4.57
CA GLN A 153 4.46 -3.56 -4.62
C GLN A 153 4.16 -4.96 -4.09
N SER A 154 4.46 -6.02 -4.84
CA SER A 154 4.31 -7.41 -4.40
C SER A 154 2.91 -7.67 -3.79
N VAL A 155 2.82 -8.05 -2.51
CA VAL A 155 1.54 -8.25 -1.80
C VAL A 155 0.63 -7.02 -1.83
N GLY A 156 1.20 -5.81 -1.85
CA GLY A 156 0.47 -4.55 -1.93
C GLY A 156 -0.35 -4.38 -3.22
N SER A 157 -0.02 -5.11 -4.28
CA SER A 157 -0.86 -5.14 -5.50
C SER A 157 -2.30 -5.59 -5.23
N GLY A 158 -2.51 -6.40 -4.19
CA GLY A 158 -3.82 -6.87 -3.74
C GLY A 158 -4.81 -5.76 -3.38
N PRO A 159 -4.52 -4.95 -2.34
CA PRO A 159 -5.32 -3.79 -1.97
C PRO A 159 -5.32 -2.71 -3.07
N THR A 160 -4.21 -2.46 -3.76
CA THR A 160 -4.15 -1.52 -4.90
C THR A 160 -5.20 -1.84 -5.97
N LEU A 161 -5.24 -3.08 -6.45
CA LEU A 161 -6.20 -3.50 -7.48
C LEU A 161 -7.64 -3.59 -6.95
N HIS A 162 -7.81 -3.84 -5.66
CA HIS A 162 -9.13 -3.79 -5.02
C HIS A 162 -9.73 -2.39 -5.06
N LEU A 163 -8.95 -1.37 -4.67
CA LEU A 163 -9.38 0.02 -4.71
C LEU A 163 -9.54 0.50 -6.15
N ALA A 164 -8.56 0.23 -7.02
CA ALA A 164 -8.60 0.64 -8.42
C ALA A 164 -9.87 0.18 -9.17
N ALA A 165 -10.37 -1.02 -8.85
CA ALA A 165 -11.59 -1.56 -9.47
C ALA A 165 -12.87 -0.78 -9.09
N LYS A 166 -12.81 0.10 -8.09
CA LYS A 166 -13.92 0.94 -7.61
C LYS A 166 -13.82 2.39 -8.05
N LEU A 167 -12.67 2.82 -8.59
CA LEU A 167 -12.40 4.22 -8.94
C LEU A 167 -12.40 4.40 -10.47
N PRO A 168 -13.54 4.82 -11.07
CA PRO A 168 -13.67 4.87 -12.52
C PRO A 168 -12.84 5.98 -13.19
N ARG A 169 -12.47 7.04 -12.45
CA ARG A 169 -11.71 8.19 -12.97
C ARG A 169 -10.27 8.22 -12.47
N LEU A 170 -9.75 7.09 -12.02
CA LEU A 170 -8.40 6.99 -11.49
C LEU A 170 -7.35 7.39 -12.55
N ARG A 171 -6.33 8.16 -12.18
CA ARG A 171 -5.27 8.59 -13.11
C ARG A 171 -4.49 7.42 -13.70
N GLY A 172 -4.17 6.44 -12.86
CA GLY A 172 -3.41 5.26 -13.27
C GLY A 172 -3.08 4.32 -12.11
N VAL A 173 -2.58 3.14 -12.46
CA VAL A 173 -2.10 2.14 -11.51
C VAL A 173 -0.68 1.74 -11.88
N VAL A 174 0.20 1.64 -10.89
CA VAL A 174 1.54 1.05 -11.02
C VAL A 174 1.60 -0.22 -10.20
N LEU A 175 1.96 -1.32 -10.85
CA LEU A 175 2.11 -2.64 -10.27
C LEU A 175 3.58 -3.06 -10.33
N HIS A 176 4.26 -3.08 -9.19
CA HIS A 176 5.67 -3.44 -9.11
C HIS A 176 5.83 -4.85 -8.52
N SER A 177 6.34 -5.78 -9.32
CA SER A 177 6.53 -7.19 -8.96
C SER A 177 5.25 -7.79 -8.38
N ALA A 178 4.11 -7.45 -8.98
CA ALA A 178 2.79 -7.77 -8.46
C ALA A 178 2.50 -9.27 -8.45
N ILE A 179 1.70 -9.69 -7.47
CA ILE A 179 1.31 -11.08 -7.32
C ILE A 179 0.08 -11.36 -8.20
N LEU A 180 0.10 -12.50 -8.90
CA LEU A 180 -1.07 -13.01 -9.61
C LEU A 180 -2.19 -13.38 -8.64
N SER A 181 -1.80 -14.05 -7.55
CA SER A 181 -2.59 -14.38 -6.38
C SER A 181 -1.70 -14.96 -5.27
N GLY A 182 -2.18 -14.98 -4.02
CA GLY A 182 -1.43 -15.49 -2.87
C GLY A 182 -1.05 -16.96 -3.00
N LEU A 183 -1.92 -17.80 -3.56
CA LEU A 183 -1.63 -19.22 -3.76
C LEU A 183 -0.57 -19.46 -4.86
N ARG A 184 -0.53 -18.59 -5.88
CA ARG A 184 0.42 -18.70 -7.01
C ARG A 184 1.84 -18.30 -6.62
N VAL A 185 1.99 -17.45 -5.61
CA VAL A 185 3.30 -17.07 -5.04
C VAL A 185 3.90 -18.22 -4.23
N VAL A 186 3.08 -18.95 -3.48
CA VAL A 186 3.56 -20.01 -2.58
C VAL A 186 3.75 -21.34 -3.31
N CYS A 187 2.90 -21.69 -4.28
CA CYS A 187 2.85 -23.06 -4.80
C CYS A 187 3.17 -23.23 -6.30
N HIS A 188 3.45 -22.19 -7.10
CA HIS A 188 3.61 -22.30 -8.57
C HIS A 188 2.49 -23.07 -9.30
N VAL A 189 1.31 -23.22 -8.68
CA VAL A 189 0.17 -23.97 -9.24
C VAL A 189 -0.74 -23.07 -10.06
N LYS A 190 -1.28 -23.59 -11.17
CA LYS A 190 -2.20 -22.86 -12.06
C LYS A 190 -3.65 -22.80 -11.57
N PHE A 191 -3.99 -23.46 -10.45
CA PHE A 191 -5.37 -23.57 -9.95
C PHE A 191 -5.66 -22.58 -8.81
N SER A 192 -6.83 -21.94 -8.83
CA SER A 192 -7.29 -21.03 -7.77
C SER A 192 -8.27 -21.74 -6.84
N CYS A 193 -7.85 -22.00 -5.60
CA CYS A 193 -8.70 -22.56 -4.54
C CYS A 193 -9.50 -21.43 -3.82
N CYS A 194 -10.47 -21.79 -2.97
CA CYS A 194 -11.18 -20.86 -2.08
C CYS A 194 -10.27 -20.20 -1.01
N CYS A 195 -9.04 -20.71 -0.83
CA CYS A 195 -8.01 -20.17 0.05
C CYS A 195 -7.10 -19.13 -0.62
N ASP A 196 -7.31 -18.87 -1.91
CA ASP A 196 -6.47 -18.01 -2.74
C ASP A 196 -6.80 -16.53 -2.49
N ILE A 197 -6.00 -15.89 -1.65
CA ILE A 197 -6.10 -14.46 -1.35
C ILE A 197 -5.60 -13.63 -2.55
N TYR A 198 -6.12 -12.42 -2.72
CA TYR A 198 -5.68 -11.48 -3.75
C TYR A 198 -5.77 -12.03 -5.18
N LYS A 199 -6.96 -12.47 -5.61
CA LYS A 199 -7.23 -12.89 -7.01
C LYS A 199 -7.12 -11.72 -8.01
N ASN A 200 -5.93 -11.16 -8.14
CA ASN A 200 -5.61 -9.97 -8.91
C ASN A 200 -5.87 -10.18 -10.40
N VAL A 201 -5.68 -11.40 -10.90
CA VAL A 201 -6.03 -11.81 -12.28
C VAL A 201 -7.50 -11.50 -12.66
N ASN A 202 -8.41 -11.52 -11.69
CA ASN A 202 -9.82 -11.21 -11.92
C ASN A 202 -10.09 -9.71 -11.76
N LYS A 203 -9.41 -9.05 -10.82
CA LYS A 203 -9.59 -7.63 -10.53
C LYS A 203 -9.05 -6.74 -11.64
N ILE A 204 -7.91 -7.10 -12.25
CA ILE A 204 -7.26 -6.28 -13.27
C ILE A 204 -8.16 -6.05 -14.49
N ARG A 205 -9.08 -6.99 -14.79
CA ARG A 205 -10.08 -6.88 -15.88
C ARG A 205 -11.11 -5.77 -15.65
N LYS A 206 -11.24 -5.28 -14.42
CA LYS A 206 -12.18 -4.21 -14.05
C LYS A 206 -11.54 -2.82 -14.07
N ILE A 207 -10.22 -2.75 -14.27
CA ILE A 207 -9.48 -1.49 -14.23
C ILE A 207 -9.66 -0.76 -15.55
N LYS A 208 -10.10 0.50 -15.47
CA LYS A 208 -10.42 1.34 -16.64
C LYS A 208 -9.33 2.34 -16.99
N CYS A 209 -8.40 2.59 -16.08
CA CYS A 209 -7.30 3.53 -16.25
C CYS A 209 -6.03 2.85 -16.80
N PRO A 210 -5.03 3.63 -17.26
CA PRO A 210 -3.73 3.10 -17.64
C PRO A 210 -3.05 2.31 -16.50
N VAL A 211 -2.45 1.17 -16.84
CA VAL A 211 -1.73 0.32 -15.87
C VAL A 211 -0.29 0.12 -16.33
N LEU A 212 0.65 0.51 -15.49
CA LEU A 212 2.07 0.22 -15.63
C LEU A 212 2.40 -1.04 -14.82
N VAL A 213 3.03 -2.03 -15.44
CA VAL A 213 3.53 -3.23 -14.78
C VAL A 213 5.06 -3.24 -14.87
N ILE A 214 5.70 -3.23 -13.71
CA ILE A 214 7.16 -3.35 -13.56
C ILE A 214 7.41 -4.75 -13.01
N HIS A 215 8.16 -5.57 -13.72
CA HIS A 215 8.44 -6.94 -13.29
C HIS A 215 9.92 -7.27 -13.51
N VAL A 216 10.56 -7.89 -12.54
CA VAL A 216 11.95 -8.33 -12.64
C VAL A 216 11.95 -9.85 -12.85
N SER A 217 12.22 -10.33 -14.06
CA SER A 217 12.46 -11.76 -14.33
C SER A 217 13.18 -12.04 -15.66
N PRO A 218 14.06 -13.05 -15.73
CA PRO A 218 14.54 -13.62 -16.99
C PRO A 218 13.59 -14.66 -17.65
N TRP A 219 12.50 -15.12 -16.99
CA TRP A 219 11.59 -16.15 -17.52
C TRP A 219 10.10 -15.89 -17.21
N MET A 220 9.24 -16.17 -18.20
CA MET A 220 8.02 -15.42 -18.51
C MET A 220 6.71 -16.11 -18.08
N HIS A 221 5.81 -15.40 -17.39
CA HIS A 221 4.35 -15.64 -17.42
C HIS A 221 3.58 -14.32 -17.25
N PHE A 222 2.95 -13.85 -18.32
CA PHE A 222 2.30 -12.54 -18.40
C PHE A 222 0.92 -12.47 -17.73
N ILE A 223 0.64 -11.29 -17.16
CA ILE A 223 -0.72 -10.77 -16.98
C ILE A 223 -0.99 -9.85 -18.15
N SER A 224 -1.97 -10.19 -19.00
CA SER A 224 -2.98 -9.28 -19.57
C SER A 224 -3.27 -9.47 -21.07
N ASN A 225 -4.56 -9.50 -21.41
CA ASN A 225 -5.15 -9.27 -22.75
C ASN A 225 -5.77 -7.85 -22.85
N SER A 226 -5.37 -6.89 -22.00
CA SER A 226 -5.91 -5.52 -21.96
C SER A 226 -4.99 -4.55 -22.69
N PRO A 227 -5.51 -3.68 -23.59
CA PRO A 227 -4.71 -2.76 -24.39
C PRO A 227 -4.05 -1.62 -23.60
N PHE A 228 -4.28 -1.54 -22.28
CA PHE A 228 -3.82 -0.45 -21.41
C PHE A 228 -2.69 -0.85 -20.45
N VAL A 229 -2.05 -2.02 -20.68
CA VAL A 229 -0.97 -2.53 -19.82
C VAL A 229 0.39 -2.36 -20.52
N LEU A 230 1.23 -1.50 -19.97
CA LEU A 230 2.64 -1.37 -20.38
C LEU A 230 3.50 -2.20 -19.43
N VAL A 231 4.29 -3.12 -19.97
CA VAL A 231 5.20 -3.98 -19.21
C VAL A 231 6.64 -3.54 -19.45
N PHE A 232 7.35 -3.21 -18.38
CA PHE A 232 8.80 -2.97 -18.41
C PHE A 232 9.49 -4.17 -17.75
N CYS A 233 10.39 -4.82 -18.50
CA CYS A 233 11.27 -5.90 -18.06
C CYS A 233 12.66 -5.35 -17.75
#